data_AF-A0A800A8V2-F1
#
_entry.id   AF-A0A800A8V2-F1
#
_cell.length_a   1.000
_cell.length_b   1.000
_cell.length_c   1.000
_cell.angle_alpha   90.00
_cell.angle_beta   90.00
_cell.angle_gamma   90.00
#
_symmetry.space_group_name_H-M   'P 1'
#
loop_
_entity.id
_entity.type
_entity.pdbx_description
1 polymer ?
#
loop_
_entity_poly.entity_id
_entity_poly.type
_entity_poly.pdbx_seq_one_letter_code
_entity_poly.pdbx_strand_id
1 'polypeptide(L)' 'MDTSTLLDQRRAKDEAFATHPQSPLPHHLRHDFGGLRYFEPNPDLVFTVPVEPADDSEVRVETSDGQERIYR' A
#
# COMPACT_ATOMS: atom_id res chain seq x y z
N MET A 1 12.67 -9.13 5.21
CA MET A 1 12.29 -7.85 5.84
C MET A 1 12.16 -8.10 7.33
N ASP A 2 12.73 -7.24 8.18
CA ASP A 2 12.57 -7.34 9.63
C ASP A 2 11.14 -6.92 10.02
N THR A 3 10.57 -7.57 11.04
CA THR A 3 9.25 -7.24 11.58
C THR A 3 9.20 -5.81 12.10
N SER A 4 10.28 -5.27 12.69
CA SER A 4 10.32 -3.88 13.14
C SER A 4 10.10 -2.90 11.99
N THR A 5 10.82 -3.12 10.88
CA THR A 5 10.68 -2.28 9.68
C THR A 5 9.26 -2.33 9.11
N LEU A 6 8.64 -3.51 9.12
CA LEU A 6 7.25 -3.69 8.70
C LEU A 6 6.29 -2.87 9.58
N LEU A 7 6.46 -2.91 10.91
CA LEU A 7 5.61 -2.17 11.84
C LEU A 7 5.74 -0.65 11.69
N ASP A 8 6.94 -0.14 11.44
CA ASP A 8 7.17 1.27 11.18
C ASP A 8 6.50 1.72 9.86
N GLN A 9 6.57 0.90 8.82
CA GLN A 9 5.86 1.16 7.56
C GLN A 9 4.34 1.16 7.72
N ARG A 10 3.81 0.26 8.55
CA ARG A 10 2.36 0.23 8.87
C ARG A 10 1.94 1.52 9.56
N ARG A 11 2.69 1.97 10.56
CA ARG A 11 2.44 3.25 11.25
C ARG A 11 2.47 4.44 10.30
N ALA A 12 3.51 4.54 9.46
CA ALA A 12 3.62 5.62 8.50
C ALA A 12 2.45 5.63 7.49
N LYS A 13 1.98 4.44 7.09
CA LYS A 13 0.81 4.31 6.20
C LYS A 13 -0.49 4.75 6.89
N ASP A 14 -0.69 4.37 8.15
CA ASP A 14 -1.86 4.82 8.93
C ASP A 14 -1.86 6.35 9.09
N GLU A 15 -0.71 6.96 9.42
CA GLU A 15 -0.58 8.41 9.51
C GLU A 15 -0.89 9.11 8.17
N ALA A 16 -0.41 8.54 7.06
CA ALA A 16 -0.70 9.07 5.72
C ALA A 16 -2.20 9.00 5.39
N PHE A 17 -2.88 7.92 5.74
CA PHE A 17 -4.32 7.77 5.53
C PHE A 17 -5.14 8.73 6.42
N ALA A 18 -4.70 8.95 7.66
CA ALA A 18 -5.36 9.85 8.59
C ALA A 18 -5.23 11.32 8.17
N THR A 19 -4.03 11.75 7.75
CA THR A 19 -3.67 13.17 7.74
C THR A 19 -3.30 13.74 6.37
N HIS A 20 -2.82 12.90 5.43
CA HIS A 20 -2.23 13.43 4.20
C HIS A 20 -3.29 14.07 3.28
N PRO A 21 -3.01 15.20 2.61
CA PRO A 21 -3.95 15.83 1.69
C PRO A 21 -4.45 14.87 0.59
N GLN A 22 -3.54 14.04 0.06
CA GLN A 22 -3.83 13.01 -0.95
C GLN A 22 -4.30 11.68 -0.35
N SER A 23 -4.71 11.65 0.92
CA SER A 23 -5.30 10.43 1.47
C SER A 23 -6.56 10.03 0.67
N PRO A 24 -6.71 8.75 0.33
CA PRO A 24 -7.88 8.26 -0.38
C PRO A 24 -9.14 8.25 0.49
N LEU A 25 -9.02 8.43 1.81
CA LEU A 25 -10.18 8.50 2.70
C LEU A 25 -10.91 9.83 2.52
N PRO A 26 -12.25 9.82 2.31
CA PRO A 26 -13.08 11.01 2.39
C PRO A 26 -12.89 11.72 3.73
N HIS A 27 -12.93 13.06 3.73
CA HIS A 27 -12.65 13.87 4.92
C HIS A 27 -13.49 13.46 6.14
N HIS A 28 -14.77 13.13 5.95
CA HIS A 28 -15.66 12.72 7.04
C HIS A 28 -15.26 11.39 7.69
N LEU A 29 -14.59 10.48 6.96
CA LEU A 29 -14.08 9.21 7.51
C LEU A 29 -12.73 9.36 8.19
N ARG A 30 -12.00 10.47 7.96
CA ARG A 30 -10.68 10.70 8.58
C ARG A 30 -10.79 10.98 10.08
N HIS A 31 -11.89 11.58 10.54
CA HIS A 31 -12.06 11.93 11.95
C HIS A 31 -12.09 10.69 12.85
N ASP A 32 -12.78 9.65 12.41
CA ASP A 32 -12.97 8.40 13.16
C ASP A 32 -11.96 7.30 12.74
N PHE A 33 -10.95 7.66 11.95
CA PHE A 33 -10.00 6.69 11.41
C PHE A 33 -9.01 6.22 12.49
N GLY A 34 -9.19 4.98 12.95
CA GLY A 34 -8.35 4.33 13.96
C GLY A 34 -7.17 3.51 13.41
N GLY A 35 -6.91 3.56 12.10
CA GLY A 35 -5.87 2.76 11.44
C GLY A 35 -6.42 1.67 10.51
N LEU A 36 -5.55 1.14 9.65
CA LEU A 36 -5.87 0.03 8.75
C LEU A 36 -5.90 -1.30 9.50
N ARG A 37 -6.67 -2.25 8.97
CA ARG A 37 -6.66 -3.63 9.46
C ARG A 37 -5.53 -4.39 8.80
N TYR A 38 -4.59 -4.89 9.60
CA TYR A 38 -3.46 -5.67 9.12
C TYR A 38 -3.58 -7.13 9.55
N PHE A 39 -3.06 -8.04 8.73
CA PHE A 39 -2.75 -9.40 9.16
C PHE A 39 -1.51 -9.39 10.06
N GLU A 40 -1.40 -10.38 10.95
CA GLU A 40 -0.19 -10.57 11.75
C GLU A 40 1.04 -10.78 10.84
N PRO A 41 2.22 -10.25 11.23
CA PRO A 41 3.46 -10.53 10.51
C PRO A 41 3.68 -12.03 10.39
N ASN A 42 3.86 -12.50 9.15
CA ASN A 42 4.13 -13.91 8.88
C ASN A 42 5.44 -14.03 8.08
N PRO A 43 6.55 -14.52 8.69
CA PRO A 43 7.81 -14.68 8.00
C PRO A 43 7.75 -15.75 6.88
N ASP A 44 6.83 -16.71 6.96
CA ASP A 44 6.67 -17.76 5.94
C ASP A 44 6.14 -17.21 4.61
N LEU A 45 5.62 -15.97 4.60
CA LEU A 45 5.16 -15.26 3.41
C LEU A 45 6.23 -14.31 2.85
N VAL A 46 7.45 -14.32 3.39
CA VAL A 46 8.56 -13.49 2.92
C VAL A 46 9.43 -14.30 1.98
N PHE A 47 9.18 -14.14 0.67
CA PHE A 47 9.89 -14.86 -0.37
C PHE A 47 11.01 -14.02 -1.01
N THR A 48 12.10 -14.68 -1.39
CA THR A 48 13.06 -14.14 -2.35
C THR A 48 12.78 -14.80 -3.69
N VAL A 49 12.39 -14.01 -4.69
CA VAL A 49 12.03 -14.50 -6.03
C VAL A 49 12.97 -13.90 -7.08
N PRO A 50 13.31 -14.64 -8.14
CA PRO A 50 14.04 -14.07 -9.27
C PRO A 50 13.15 -13.06 -9.99
N VAL A 51 13.75 -11.96 -10.44
CA VAL A 51 13.08 -10.95 -11.26
C VAL A 51 13.47 -11.18 -12.71
N GLU A 52 12.49 -11.46 -13.56
CA GLU A 52 12.69 -11.56 -15.00
C GLU A 52 12.28 -10.24 -15.67
N PRO A 53 13.03 -9.76 -16.68
CA PRO A 53 12.63 -8.60 -17.45
C PRO A 53 11.25 -8.81 -18.09
N ALA A 54 10.41 -7.78 -18.04
CA ALA A 54 9.12 -7.80 -18.71
C ALA A 54 9.29 -7.80 -20.24
N ASP A 55 8.26 -8.28 -20.94
CA ASP A 55 8.18 -8.26 -22.41
C ASP A 55 7.78 -6.89 -22.98
N ASP A 56 7.96 -5.83 -22.19
CA ASP A 56 7.71 -4.45 -22.57
C ASP A 56 6.22 -4.14 -22.89
N SER A 57 5.31 -5.03 -22.49
CA SER A 57 3.87 -4.88 -22.67
C SER A 57 3.24 -3.83 -21.75
N GLU A 58 2.16 -3.19 -22.25
CA GLU A 58 1.39 -2.21 -21.49
C GLU A 58 0.30 -2.89 -20.66
N VAL A 59 0.23 -2.56 -19.37
CA VAL A 59 -0.80 -3.07 -18.44
C VAL A 59 -1.61 -1.92 -17.88
N ARG A 60 -2.94 -2.07 -17.87
CA ARG A 60 -3.85 -1.11 -17.23
C ARG A 60 -4.08 -1.49 -15.78
N VAL A 61 -3.91 -0.54 -14.89
CA VAL A 61 -4.09 -0.71 -13.45
C VAL A 61 -5.01 0.38 -12.93
N GLU A 62 -6.03 -0.01 -12.17
CA GLU A 62 -6.92 0.91 -11.47
C GLU A 62 -6.17 1.59 -10.31
N THR A 63 -6.32 2.90 -10.18
CA THR A 63 -5.68 3.70 -9.13
C THR A 63 -6.69 4.24 -8.11
N SER A 64 -6.18 4.65 -6.95
CA SER A 64 -7.01 5.06 -5.81
C SER A 64 -7.82 6.34 -6.02
N ASP A 65 -7.55 7.09 -7.08
CA ASP A 65 -8.34 8.24 -7.56
C ASP A 65 -9.48 7.82 -8.52
N GLY A 66 -9.68 6.51 -8.72
CA GLY A 66 -10.72 5.95 -9.58
C GLY A 66 -10.41 6.00 -11.08
N GLN A 67 -9.18 6.34 -11.45
CA GLN A 67 -8.72 6.35 -12.85
C GLN A 67 -7.95 5.08 -13.18
N GLU A 68 -7.83 4.75 -14.47
CA GLU A 68 -6.89 3.74 -14.94
C GLU A 68 -5.56 4.41 -15.34
N ARG A 69 -4.45 3.73 -15.03
CA ARG A 69 -3.11 4.15 -15.48
C ARG A 69 -2.44 3.00 -16.23
N ILE A 70 -1.74 3.36 -17.30
CA ILE A 70 -0.95 2.42 -18.10
C ILE A 70 0.47 2.37 -17.53
N TYR A 71 0.96 1.17 -17.25
CA TYR A 71 2.31 0.88 -16.81
C TYR A 71 3.00 -0.06 -17.79
N ARG A 72 4.33 -0.04 -17.77
CA ARG A 72 5.23 -0.91 -18.52
C ARG A 72 6.30 -1.43 -17.58
#